data_AF-A0A7K1BCI6-F1
#
_entry.id   AF-A0A7K1BCI6-F1
#
_cell.length_a   1.000
_cell.length_b   1.000
_cell.length_c   1.000
_cell.angle_alpha   90.00
_cell.angle_beta   90.00
_cell.angle_gamma   90.00
#
_symmetry.space_group_name_H-M   'P 1'
#
loop_
_entity.id
_entity.type
_entity.pdbx_description
1 polymer ?
#
loop_
_entity_poly.entity_id
_entity_poly.type
_entity_poly.pdbx_seq_one_letter_code
_entity_poly.pdbx_strand_id
1 'polypeptide(L)'
;MCGTVPIRPHRAMRGARDSTHASGHHPGIIRAFRAPCRTIRRMEPAEDLSHQLWTMRELLEQLVYKLEVQGLLLAAGRARWIPYVTAELEAIIEAIGEIETSRAAASARLARQHGQPQHASLAELVEHVQAPWNGLLQQHRLHLLSLQSEIEEISRTNSEMARRSLMRSREIIASLGEQSVDMYDPRGLTTPLSVSALRLDRTV
;
A
#
# COMPACT_ATOMS: atom_id res chain seq x y z
N MET A 1 11.99 -50.96 -61.86
CA MET A 1 11.66 -51.60 -60.57
C MET A 1 10.51 -50.78 -59.96
N CYS A 2 9.25 -50.92 -60.36
CA CYS A 2 8.32 -52.05 -60.21
C CYS A 2 8.22 -52.58 -58.77
N GLY A 3 7.06 -52.38 -58.14
CA GLY A 3 6.72 -53.04 -56.87
C GLY A 3 5.53 -52.48 -56.08
N THR A 4 4.41 -52.15 -56.72
CA THR A 4 3.09 -52.01 -56.05
C THR A 4 2.38 -53.35 -56.11
N VAL A 5 1.89 -53.86 -54.98
CA VAL A 5 1.00 -55.03 -54.91
C VAL A 5 -0.18 -54.72 -53.95
N PRO A 6 -1.43 -55.11 -54.28
CA PRO A 6 -2.67 -54.67 -53.63
C PRO A 6 -3.21 -55.72 -52.63
N ILE A 7 -4.39 -55.48 -52.02
CA ILE A 7 -5.50 -56.45 -51.80
C ILE A 7 -6.69 -55.73 -51.12
N ARG A 8 -7.90 -55.94 -51.67
CA ARG A 8 -9.28 -55.57 -51.25
C ARG A 8 -9.97 -56.85 -50.67
N PRO A 9 -11.29 -56.95 -50.40
CA PRO A 9 -12.33 -56.06 -49.80
C PRO A 9 -13.24 -56.81 -48.78
N HIS A 10 -14.27 -56.16 -48.19
CA HIS A 10 -15.56 -56.78 -47.77
C HIS A 10 -16.59 -55.65 -47.48
N ARG A 11 -17.62 -55.39 -48.31
CA ARG A 11 -19.05 -55.85 -48.26
C ARG A 11 -19.68 -55.73 -46.84
N ALA A 12 -20.88 -55.19 -46.56
CA ALA A 12 -22.14 -55.03 -47.29
C ALA A 12 -23.11 -54.03 -46.57
N MET A 13 -23.86 -53.18 -47.29
CA MET A 13 -25.33 -53.10 -47.42
C MET A 13 -26.24 -53.16 -46.16
N ARG A 14 -26.93 -52.03 -45.88
CA ARG A 14 -28.39 -51.87 -45.55
C ARG A 14 -28.62 -50.38 -45.22
N GLY A 15 -29.60 -49.61 -45.67
CA GLY A 15 -30.91 -49.90 -46.25
C GLY A 15 -32.01 -49.53 -45.24
N ALA A 16 -32.54 -48.29 -45.28
CA ALA A 16 -33.91 -47.95 -44.85
C ALA A 16 -34.23 -46.48 -45.19
N ARG A 17 -35.31 -46.30 -45.95
CA ARG A 17 -36.01 -45.04 -46.17
C ARG A 17 -36.96 -44.84 -45.00
N ASP A 18 -37.25 -43.59 -44.63
CA ASP A 18 -38.64 -43.15 -44.46
C ASP A 18 -38.72 -41.63 -44.42
N SER A 19 -39.71 -41.14 -45.15
CA SER A 19 -40.05 -39.75 -45.36
C SER A 19 -41.41 -39.51 -44.73
N THR A 20 -41.58 -38.52 -43.85
CA THR A 20 -42.87 -37.81 -43.74
C THR A 20 -42.82 -36.51 -42.93
N HIS A 21 -43.52 -35.53 -43.51
CA HIS A 21 -44.26 -34.42 -42.91
C HIS A 21 -43.59 -33.11 -42.48
N ALA A 22 -43.88 -32.12 -43.32
CA ALA A 22 -43.87 -30.68 -43.09
C ALA A 22 -44.96 -30.22 -42.10
N SER A 23 -44.59 -29.25 -41.27
CA SER A 23 -45.39 -28.12 -40.74
C SER A 23 -44.37 -27.22 -40.03
N GLY A 24 -44.15 -25.95 -40.36
CA GLY A 24 -45.15 -24.92 -40.61
C GLY A 24 -45.25 -24.00 -39.38
N HIS A 25 -44.20 -23.24 -39.06
CA HIS A 25 -44.27 -22.09 -38.15
C HIS A 25 -43.17 -21.06 -38.44
N HIS A 26 -43.57 -19.96 -39.09
CA HIS A 26 -42.89 -18.65 -39.05
C HIS A 26 -43.61 -17.79 -37.99
N PRO A 27 -43.09 -16.61 -37.58
CA PRO A 27 -41.73 -16.29 -37.15
C PRO A 27 -41.78 -15.47 -35.83
N GLY A 28 -41.13 -15.94 -34.78
CA GLY A 28 -40.87 -15.12 -33.60
C GLY A 28 -39.49 -14.48 -33.68
N ILE A 29 -39.29 -13.49 -34.55
CA ILE A 29 -38.05 -12.70 -34.53
C ILE A 29 -38.12 -11.80 -33.29
N ILE A 30 -37.71 -12.34 -32.14
CA ILE A 30 -37.19 -11.50 -31.07
C ILE A 30 -35.87 -10.98 -31.61
N ARG A 31 -35.95 -9.79 -32.19
CA ARG A 31 -34.81 -8.97 -32.56
C ARG A 31 -34.04 -8.78 -31.25
N ALA A 32 -33.03 -9.61 -31.02
CA ALA A 32 -32.04 -9.34 -30.00
C ALA A 32 -31.47 -7.97 -30.34
N PHE A 33 -31.96 -6.94 -29.65
CA PHE A 33 -31.31 -5.65 -29.61
C PHE A 33 -29.92 -5.97 -29.07
N ARG A 34 -28.97 -6.12 -30.00
CA ARG A 34 -27.56 -6.19 -29.71
C ARG A 34 -27.24 -4.82 -29.14
N ALA A 35 -27.42 -4.69 -27.82
CA ALA A 35 -26.92 -3.54 -27.09
C ALA A 35 -25.46 -3.39 -27.55
N PRO A 36 -25.04 -2.21 -28.02
CA PRO A 36 -23.63 -2.02 -28.29
C PRO A 36 -22.93 -2.34 -26.97
N CYS A 37 -22.10 -3.39 -26.96
CA CYS A 37 -21.19 -3.61 -25.86
C CYS A 37 -20.49 -2.28 -25.66
N ARG A 38 -20.84 -1.59 -24.56
CA ARG A 38 -20.08 -0.45 -24.07
C ARG A 38 -18.70 -1.05 -23.90
N THR A 39 -17.80 -0.75 -24.83
CA THR A 39 -16.42 -1.19 -24.76
C THR A 39 -15.91 -0.62 -23.45
N ILE A 40 -15.89 -1.46 -22.41
CA ILE A 40 -15.07 -1.22 -21.24
C ILE A 40 -13.70 -1.04 -21.87
N ARG A 41 -13.23 0.21 -21.99
CA ARG A 41 -11.88 0.51 -22.42
C ARG A 41 -11.01 -0.31 -21.50
N ARG A 42 -10.44 -1.41 -21.99
CA ARG A 42 -9.44 -2.14 -21.21
C ARG A 42 -8.34 -1.13 -20.99
N MET A 43 -8.18 -0.67 -19.76
CA MET A 43 -7.08 0.21 -19.37
C MET A 43 -5.78 -0.47 -19.79
N GLU A 44 -4.88 0.27 -20.41
CA GLU A 44 -3.57 -0.27 -20.78
C GLU A 44 -2.77 -0.54 -19.48
N PRO A 45 -2.06 -1.68 -19.32
CA PRO A 45 -1.42 -2.02 -18.06
C PRO A 45 -0.36 -1.02 -17.56
N ALA A 46 0.34 -0.30 -18.45
CA ALA A 46 1.27 0.75 -18.06
C ALA A 46 0.54 2.04 -17.62
N GLU A 47 -0.58 2.39 -18.26
CA GLU A 47 -1.48 3.46 -17.82
C GLU A 47 -1.99 3.21 -16.39
N ASP A 48 -2.47 2.00 -16.12
CA ASP A 48 -2.95 1.61 -14.79
C ASP A 48 -1.82 1.65 -13.75
N LEU A 49 -0.65 1.07 -14.06
CA LEU A 49 0.51 1.11 -13.17
C LEU A 49 0.94 2.56 -12.88
N SER A 50 0.96 3.43 -13.89
CA SER A 50 1.29 4.84 -13.72
C SER A 50 0.31 5.54 -12.77
N HIS A 51 -0.98 5.22 -12.87
CA HIS A 51 -1.99 5.74 -11.95
C HIS A 51 -1.72 5.29 -10.51
N GLN A 52 -1.44 4.01 -10.29
CA GLN A 52 -1.14 3.50 -8.94
C GLN A 52 0.13 4.15 -8.36
N LEU A 53 1.17 4.33 -9.18
CA LEU A 53 2.41 5.00 -8.76
C LEU A 53 2.22 6.47 -8.45
N TRP A 54 1.34 7.17 -9.17
CA TRP A 54 0.97 8.54 -8.88
C TRP A 54 0.25 8.64 -7.52
N THR A 55 -0.78 7.84 -7.29
CA THR A 55 -1.49 7.81 -5.99
C THR A 55 -0.57 7.42 -4.84
N MET A 56 0.32 6.45 -5.04
CA MET A 56 1.32 6.08 -4.04
C MET A 56 2.24 7.25 -3.70
N ARG A 57 2.67 8.02 -4.70
CA ARG A 57 3.49 9.22 -4.49
C ARG A 57 2.74 10.26 -3.64
N GLU A 58 1.49 10.55 -3.96
CA GLU A 58 0.69 11.52 -3.18
C GLU A 58 0.54 11.10 -1.71
N LEU A 59 0.30 9.81 -1.46
CA LEU A 59 0.21 9.28 -0.09
C LEU A 59 1.54 9.37 0.66
N LEU A 60 2.66 9.12 -0.01
CA LEU A 60 3.99 9.28 0.60
C LEU A 60 4.32 10.75 0.87
N GLU A 61 3.95 11.67 -0.02
CA GLU A 61 4.09 13.13 0.21
C GLU A 61 3.23 13.56 1.41
N GLN A 62 2.01 13.04 1.53
CA GLN A 62 1.16 13.28 2.69
C GLN A 62 1.77 12.71 3.98
N LEU A 63 2.41 11.55 3.90
CA LEU A 63 3.13 10.93 5.02
C LEU A 63 4.31 11.80 5.47
N VAL A 64 5.14 12.28 4.54
CA VAL A 64 6.23 13.25 4.82
C VAL A 64 5.67 14.45 5.58
N TYR A 65 4.63 15.09 5.04
CA TYR A 65 4.00 16.24 5.68
C TYR A 65 3.54 15.94 7.11
N LYS A 66 2.87 14.80 7.35
CA LYS A 66 2.42 14.45 8.71
C LYS A 66 3.56 14.13 9.66
N LEU A 67 4.65 13.54 9.18
CA LEU A 67 5.86 13.33 9.97
C LEU A 67 6.53 14.66 10.34
N GLU A 68 6.59 15.63 9.43
CA GLU A 68 7.07 16.98 9.76
C GLU A 68 6.21 17.65 10.84
N VAL A 69 4.88 17.56 10.69
CA VAL A 69 3.93 18.07 11.71
C VAL A 69 4.18 17.42 13.07
N GLN A 70 4.39 16.10 13.11
CA GLN A 70 4.72 15.40 14.35
C GLN A 70 6.03 15.93 14.95
N GLY A 71 7.07 16.12 14.14
CA GLY A 71 8.35 16.69 14.56
C GLY A 71 8.20 18.08 15.17
N LEU A 72 7.41 18.96 14.53
CA LEU A 72 7.09 20.29 15.03
C LEU A 72 6.33 20.26 16.36
N LEU A 73 5.37 19.35 16.52
CA LEU A 73 4.62 19.18 17.77
C LEU A 73 5.52 18.69 18.90
N LEU A 74 6.43 17.75 18.62
CA LEU A 74 7.42 17.26 19.57
C LEU A 74 8.40 18.36 19.98
N ALA A 75 8.92 19.12 19.02
CA ALA A 75 9.82 20.25 19.29
C ALA A 75 9.15 21.32 20.15
N ALA A 76 7.88 21.62 19.90
CA ALA A 76 7.10 22.60 20.65
C ALA A 76 6.56 22.08 21.99
N GLY A 77 6.84 20.82 22.36
CA GLY A 77 6.34 20.20 23.59
C GLY A 77 4.80 20.07 23.65
N ARG A 78 4.11 20.06 22.51
CA ARG A 78 2.65 20.05 22.42
C ARG A 78 2.09 18.61 22.45
N ALA A 79 2.42 17.87 23.50
CA ALA A 79 2.08 16.44 23.65
C ALA A 79 0.58 16.13 23.51
N ARG A 80 -0.30 17.06 23.89
CA ARG A 80 -1.76 16.89 23.79
C ARG A 80 -2.26 16.60 22.36
N TRP A 81 -1.53 17.05 21.34
CA TRP A 81 -1.93 16.89 19.93
C TRP A 81 -1.30 15.66 19.26
N ILE A 82 -0.32 15.02 19.90
CA ILE A 82 0.40 13.87 19.33
C ILE A 82 -0.54 12.71 18.96
N PRO A 83 -1.55 12.32 19.77
CA PRO A 83 -2.45 11.24 19.38
C PRO A 83 -3.23 11.51 18.07
N TYR A 84 -3.52 12.77 17.77
CA TYR A 84 -4.26 13.14 16.55
C TYR A 84 -3.39 12.94 15.30
N VAL A 85 -2.14 13.43 15.31
CA VAL A 85 -1.24 13.24 14.17
C VAL A 85 -0.86 11.76 14.02
N THR A 86 -0.72 11.00 15.12
CA THR A 86 -0.49 9.56 15.05
C THR A 86 -1.64 8.82 14.38
N ALA A 87 -2.89 9.13 14.70
CA ALA A 87 -4.04 8.52 14.04
C ALA A 87 -4.11 8.86 12.54
N GLU A 88 -3.75 10.09 12.15
CA GLU A 88 -3.64 10.46 10.74
C GLU A 88 -2.51 9.71 10.02
N LEU A 89 -1.36 9.50 10.67
CA LEU A 89 -0.25 8.71 10.14
C LEU A 89 -0.67 7.25 9.94
N GLU A 90 -1.35 6.65 10.91
CA GLU A 90 -1.87 5.27 10.82
C GLU A 90 -2.82 5.11 9.63
N ALA A 91 -3.75 6.06 9.46
CA ALA A 91 -4.68 6.05 8.32
C ALA A 91 -3.95 6.17 6.96
N ILE A 92 -2.90 6.99 6.88
CA ILE A 92 -2.08 7.10 5.66
C ILE A 92 -1.30 5.81 5.40
N ILE A 93 -0.71 5.20 6.43
CA ILE A 93 0.02 3.92 6.30
C ILE A 93 -0.90 2.80 5.81
N GLU A 94 -2.15 2.76 6.30
CA GLU A 94 -3.14 1.80 5.83
C GLU A 94 -3.49 2.03 4.35
N ALA A 95 -3.75 3.28 3.94
CA ALA A 95 -3.99 3.63 2.54
C ALA A 95 -2.78 3.29 1.63
N ILE A 96 -1.55 3.44 2.13
CA ILE A 96 -0.34 3.03 1.41
C ILE A 96 -0.34 1.50 1.20
N GLY A 97 -0.78 0.71 2.18
CA GLY A 97 -0.90 -0.75 2.04
C GLY A 97 -1.93 -1.17 0.98
N GLU A 98 -3.06 -0.46 0.90
CA GLU A 98 -4.09 -0.69 -0.11
C GLU A 98 -3.59 -0.38 -1.53
N ILE A 99 -2.95 0.77 -1.72
CA ILE A 99 -2.42 1.16 -3.03
C ILE A 99 -1.25 0.25 -3.44
N GLU A 100 -0.43 -0.22 -2.51
CA GLU A 100 0.68 -1.13 -2.79
C GLU A 100 0.17 -2.46 -3.33
N THR A 101 -0.92 -2.99 -2.79
CA THR A 101 -1.57 -4.19 -3.31
C THR A 101 -2.08 -3.99 -4.75
N SER A 102 -2.67 -2.82 -5.01
CA SER A 102 -3.17 -2.44 -6.34
C SER A 102 -2.02 -2.23 -7.35
N ARG A 103 -0.93 -1.58 -6.92
CA ARG A 103 0.32 -1.38 -7.68
C ARG A 103 0.99 -2.71 -8.01
N ALA A 104 1.05 -3.64 -7.07
CA ALA A 104 1.59 -4.98 -7.30
C ALA A 104 0.77 -5.75 -8.35
N ALA A 105 -0.56 -5.68 -8.26
CA ALA A 105 -1.44 -6.30 -9.25
C ALA A 105 -1.28 -5.68 -10.65
N ALA A 106 -1.12 -4.35 -10.75
CA ALA A 106 -0.85 -3.64 -12.00
C ALA A 106 0.53 -4.01 -12.58
N SER A 107 1.57 -4.05 -11.74
CA SER A 107 2.92 -4.45 -12.12
C SER A 107 2.93 -5.89 -12.68
N ALA A 108 2.22 -6.82 -12.04
CA ALA A 108 2.12 -8.20 -12.52
C ALA A 108 1.38 -8.30 -13.87
N ARG A 109 0.38 -7.45 -14.13
CA ARG A 109 -0.28 -7.38 -15.46
C ARG A 109 0.69 -6.92 -16.53
N LEU A 110 1.45 -5.85 -16.25
CA LEU A 110 2.45 -5.31 -17.16
C LEU A 110 3.58 -6.32 -17.43
N ALA A 111 4.08 -6.99 -16.37
CA ALA A 111 5.08 -8.04 -16.49
C ALA A 111 4.63 -9.15 -17.46
N ARG A 112 3.41 -9.65 -17.29
CA ARG A 112 2.85 -10.68 -18.17
C ARG A 112 2.73 -10.23 -19.63
N GLN A 113 2.38 -8.96 -19.86
CA GLN A 113 2.30 -8.40 -21.22
C GLN A 113 3.67 -8.41 -21.93
N HIS A 114 4.76 -8.23 -21.18
CA HIS A 114 6.12 -8.23 -21.70
C HIS A 114 6.85 -9.58 -21.53
N GLY A 115 6.15 -10.64 -21.11
CA GLY A 115 6.75 -11.97 -20.89
C GLY A 115 7.72 -12.04 -19.71
N GLN A 116 7.67 -11.06 -18.80
CA GLN A 116 8.52 -10.98 -17.61
C GLN A 116 7.92 -11.74 -16.42
N PRO A 117 8.75 -12.16 -15.45
CA PRO A 117 8.26 -12.73 -14.19
C PRO A 117 7.33 -11.77 -13.45
N GLN A 118 6.30 -12.29 -12.77
CA GLN A 118 5.28 -11.45 -12.10
C GLN A 118 5.83 -10.57 -10.96
N HIS A 119 6.95 -10.99 -10.38
CA HIS A 119 7.71 -10.28 -9.35
C HIS A 119 8.88 -9.47 -9.91
N ALA A 120 8.93 -9.23 -11.22
CA ALA A 120 9.94 -8.34 -11.80
C ALA A 120 9.87 -6.96 -11.14
N SER A 121 11.03 -6.42 -10.81
CA SER A 121 11.15 -5.10 -10.22
C SER A 121 10.68 -4.01 -11.20
N LEU A 122 10.26 -2.87 -10.67
CA LEU A 122 9.87 -1.73 -11.52
C LEU A 122 11.00 -1.27 -12.44
N ALA A 123 12.26 -1.42 -12.01
CA ALA A 123 13.43 -1.12 -12.84
C ALA A 123 13.51 -2.04 -14.07
N GLU A 124 13.41 -3.37 -13.87
CA GLU A 124 13.43 -4.36 -14.94
C GLU A 124 12.24 -4.20 -15.89
N LEU A 125 11.06 -3.84 -15.37
CA LEU A 125 9.88 -3.59 -16.20
C LEU A 125 10.07 -2.38 -17.12
N VAL A 126 10.65 -1.29 -16.62
CA VAL A 126 10.89 -0.06 -17.41
C VAL A 126 11.79 -0.30 -18.62
N GLU A 127 12.74 -1.24 -18.54
CA GLU A 127 13.63 -1.60 -19.66
C GLU A 127 12.88 -2.22 -20.85
N HIS A 128 11.73 -2.85 -20.60
CA HIS A 128 10.92 -3.54 -21.61
C HIS A 128 9.75 -2.71 -22.12
N VAL A 129 9.44 -1.61 -21.43
CA VAL A 129 8.36 -0.69 -21.77
C VAL A 129 8.89 0.34 -22.75
N GLN A 130 8.12 0.59 -23.82
CA GLN A 130 8.43 1.61 -24.82
C GLN A 130 7.76 2.96 -24.50
N ALA A 131 8.11 3.99 -25.27
CA ALA A 131 7.43 5.29 -25.19
C ALA A 131 5.91 5.15 -25.43
N PRO A 132 5.07 5.96 -24.76
CA PRO A 132 5.41 7.11 -23.92
C PRO A 132 5.66 6.78 -22.44
N TRP A 133 5.47 5.53 -22.03
CA TRP A 133 5.38 5.18 -20.60
C TRP A 133 6.73 5.00 -19.92
N ASN A 134 7.77 4.62 -20.65
CA ASN A 134 9.09 4.33 -20.10
C ASN A 134 9.66 5.49 -19.25
N GLY A 135 9.63 6.72 -19.78
CA GLY A 135 10.12 7.91 -19.11
C GLY A 135 9.28 8.26 -17.87
N LEU A 136 7.96 8.14 -17.98
CA LEU A 136 7.03 8.44 -16.89
C LEU A 136 7.19 7.46 -15.72
N LEU A 137 7.26 6.16 -15.99
CA LEU A 137 7.48 5.14 -14.97
C LEU A 137 8.85 5.28 -14.30
N GLN A 138 9.89 5.63 -15.06
CA GLN A 138 11.21 5.92 -14.51
C GLN A 138 11.19 7.14 -13.59
N GLN A 139 10.49 8.22 -13.99
CA GLN A 139 10.31 9.40 -13.15
C GLN A 139 9.60 9.03 -11.85
N HIS A 140 8.48 8.32 -11.91
CA HIS A 140 7.78 7.84 -10.71
C HIS A 140 8.69 7.05 -9.78
N ARG A 141 9.47 6.09 -10.31
CA ARG A 141 10.40 5.29 -9.53
C ARG A 141 11.39 6.16 -8.76
N LEU A 142 11.98 7.17 -9.39
CA LEU A 142 12.95 8.06 -8.74
C LEU A 142 12.30 8.90 -7.63
N HIS A 143 11.10 9.42 -7.86
CA HIS A 143 10.38 10.19 -6.84
C HIS A 143 10.01 9.34 -5.64
N LEU A 144 9.53 8.10 -5.86
CA LEU A 144 9.21 7.18 -4.78
C LEU A 144 10.44 6.83 -3.94
N LEU A 145 11.59 6.59 -4.57
CA LEU A 145 12.86 6.33 -3.85
C LEU A 145 13.31 7.55 -3.03
N SER A 146 13.14 8.77 -3.57
CA SER A 146 13.43 10.01 -2.85
C SER A 146 12.55 10.16 -1.61
N LEU A 147 11.24 9.97 -1.76
CA LEU A 147 10.28 10.08 -0.66
C LEU A 147 10.51 9.00 0.41
N GLN A 148 10.85 7.78 0.01
CA GLN A 148 11.22 6.71 0.95
C GLN A 148 12.41 7.12 1.83
N SER A 149 13.48 7.64 1.21
CA SER A 149 14.65 8.12 1.95
C SER A 149 14.31 9.26 2.92
N GLU A 150 13.49 10.22 2.49
CA GLU A 150 13.04 11.34 3.30
C GLU A 150 12.18 10.89 4.49
N ILE A 151 11.23 9.98 4.26
CA ILE A 151 10.41 9.37 5.32
C ILE A 151 11.27 8.66 6.36
N GLU A 152 12.28 7.89 5.94
CA GLU A 152 13.20 7.19 6.85
C GLU A 152 13.99 8.16 7.73
N GLU A 153 14.47 9.26 7.15
CA GLU A 153 15.22 10.29 7.86
C GLU A 153 14.36 11.04 8.89
N ILE A 154 13.18 11.51 8.50
CA ILE A 154 12.27 12.24 9.39
C ILE A 154 11.75 11.32 10.49
N SER A 155 11.36 10.09 10.16
CA SER A 155 10.87 9.11 11.13
C SER A 155 11.91 8.78 12.20
N ARG A 156 13.18 8.64 11.79
CA ARG A 156 14.31 8.42 12.70
C ARG A 156 14.50 9.61 13.64
N THR A 157 14.48 10.82 13.10
CA THR A 157 14.63 12.07 13.84
C THR A 157 13.51 12.23 14.87
N ASN A 158 12.25 12.00 14.48
CA ASN A 158 11.09 12.06 15.37
C ASN A 158 11.16 11.03 16.49
N SER A 159 11.55 9.79 16.18
CA SER A 159 11.72 8.71 17.15
C SER A 159 12.78 9.07 18.20
N GLU A 160 13.88 9.67 17.77
CA GLU A 160 14.94 10.14 18.66
C GLU A 160 14.46 11.29 19.56
N MET A 161 13.75 12.28 19.00
CA MET A 161 13.17 13.39 19.77
C MET A 161 12.19 12.89 20.84
N ALA A 162 11.29 11.97 20.48
CA ALA A 162 10.34 11.37 21.42
C ALA A 162 11.06 10.63 22.55
N ARG A 163 12.10 9.84 22.24
CA ARG A 163 12.92 9.13 23.23
C ARG A 163 13.63 10.10 24.18
N ARG A 164 14.25 11.17 23.66
CA ARG A 164 14.92 12.20 24.46
C ARG A 164 13.93 12.92 25.38
N SER A 165 12.74 13.24 24.89
CA SER A 165 11.68 13.89 25.68
C SER A 165 11.21 13.02 26.85
N LEU A 166 11.04 11.71 26.62
CA LEU A 166 10.69 10.75 27.68
C LEU A 166 11.80 10.63 28.74
N MET A 167 13.07 10.57 28.32
CA MET A 167 14.19 10.48 29.26
C MET A 167 14.31 11.73 30.14
N ARG A 168 14.19 12.93 29.56
CA ARG A 168 14.18 14.18 30.34
C ARG A 168 13.03 14.23 31.35
N SER A 169 11.84 13.80 30.94
CA SER A 169 10.69 13.72 31.86
C SER A 169 10.95 12.76 33.03
N ARG A 170 11.58 11.62 32.77
CA ARG A 170 11.97 10.64 33.81
C ARG A 170 13.04 11.17 34.76
N GLU A 171 14.05 11.85 34.23
CA GLU A 171 15.11 12.47 35.02
C GLU A 171 14.56 13.56 35.94
N ILE A 172 13.64 14.40 35.44
CA ILE A 172 12.95 15.39 36.26
C ILE A 172 12.16 14.72 37.39
N ILE A 173 11.37 13.66 37.08
CA ILE A 173 10.62 12.92 38.09
C ILE A 173 11.54 12.27 39.12
N ALA A 174 12.66 11.68 38.70
CA ALA A 174 13.66 11.11 39.60
C ALA A 174 14.27 12.17 40.51
N SER A 175 14.69 13.31 39.94
CA SER A 175 15.25 14.44 40.70
C SER A 175 14.25 15.05 41.70
N LEU A 176 12.95 15.02 41.39
CA LEU A 176 11.88 15.43 42.31
C LEU A 176 11.69 14.41 43.45
N GLY A 177 11.88 13.12 43.18
CA GLY A 177 11.80 12.06 44.19
C GLY A 177 13.02 11.99 45.12
N GLU A 178 14.17 12.51 44.69
CA GLU A 178 15.43 12.55 45.46
C GLU A 178 15.60 13.83 46.29
N GLN A 179 14.72 14.82 46.15
CA GLN A 179 14.78 16.07 46.92
C GLN A 179 14.47 15.83 48.41
N SER A 180 15.51 15.90 49.26
CA SER A 180 15.35 16.08 50.70
C SER A 180 15.08 17.55 51.02
N VAL A 181 13.99 17.82 51.74
CA VAL A 181 13.71 19.17 52.23
C VAL A 181 14.25 19.26 53.66
N ASP A 182 15.15 20.22 53.91
CA ASP A 182 15.61 20.51 55.28
C ASP A 182 14.49 21.20 56.05
N MET A 183 13.95 20.53 57.07
CA MET A 183 12.97 21.11 57.96
C MET A 183 13.66 21.68 59.21
N TYR A 184 13.24 22.87 59.63
CA TYR A 184 13.70 23.49 60.85
C TYR A 184 12.93 22.92 62.05
N ASP A 185 13.61 22.18 62.93
CA ASP A 185 13.09 21.71 64.23
C ASP A 185 12.77 22.94 65.11
N PRO A 186 11.73 22.93 65.96
CA PRO A 186 11.55 23.91 67.04
C PRO A 186 12.79 24.21 67.92
N ARG A 187 13.84 23.36 67.91
CA ARG A 187 15.15 23.60 68.53
C ARG A 187 16.18 24.32 67.64
N GLY A 188 15.81 24.65 66.40
CA GLY A 188 16.65 25.36 65.44
C GLY A 188 17.63 24.51 64.65
N LEU A 189 17.44 23.18 64.63
CA LEU A 189 18.28 22.24 63.89
C LEU A 189 17.63 21.87 62.56
N THR A 190 18.44 21.73 61.52
CA THR A 190 17.97 21.22 60.22
C THR A 190 17.91 19.70 60.27
N THR A 191 16.72 19.14 60.11
CA THR A 191 16.54 17.71 59.93
C THR A 191 16.16 17.45 58.47
N PRO A 192 16.94 16.64 57.72
CA PRO A 192 16.59 16.33 56.35
C PRO A 192 15.36 15.41 56.34
N LEU A 193 14.27 15.88 55.75
CA LEU A 193 13.12 15.05 55.43
C LEU A 193 13.23 14.59 53.99
N SER A 194 13.38 13.27 53.79
CA SER A 194 13.18 12.68 52.47
C SER A 194 11.70 12.76 52.13
N VAL A 195 11.35 13.65 51.19
CA VAL A 195 9.99 13.70 50.66
C VAL A 195 9.86 12.55 49.67
N SER A 196 9.44 11.39 50.14
CA SER A 196 9.10 10.27 49.25
C SER A 196 8.04 10.75 48.27
N ALA A 197 8.36 10.64 46.97
CA ALA A 197 7.57 11.12 45.86
C ALA A 197 6.06 10.93 46.11
N LEU A 198 5.37 12.07 46.19
CA LEU A 198 3.94 12.17 46.42
C LEU A 198 3.21 11.18 45.49
N ARG A 199 2.69 10.08 46.05
CA ARG A 199 1.75 9.18 45.36
C ARG A 199 0.50 10.00 45.08
N LEU A 200 0.47 10.68 43.93
CA LEU A 200 -0.73 11.32 43.42
C LEU A 200 -1.78 10.21 43.23
N ASP A 201 -2.75 10.17 44.14
CA ASP A 201 -3.94 9.33 44.03
C ASP A 201 -4.68 9.76 42.77
N ARG A 202 -4.69 8.89 41.77
CA ARG A 202 -5.39 9.09 40.50
C ARG A 202 -6.50 8.05 40.42
N THR A 203 -7.56 8.30 41.17
CA THR A 203 -8.85 7.65 40.99
C THR A 203 -9.83 8.68 40.42
N VAL A 204 -9.92 8.73 39.09
CA VAL A 204 -11.06 9.29 38.35
C VAL A 204 -11.31 8.42 37.14
#